data_AF-A0A9E4RB53-F1
#
_entry.id   AF-A0A9E4RB53-F1
#
_cell.length_a   1.000
_cell.length_b   1.000
_cell.length_c   1.000
_cell.angle_alpha   90.00
_cell.angle_beta   90.00
_cell.angle_gamma   90.00
#
_symmetry.space_group_name_H-M   'P 1'
#
loop_
_entity.id
_entity.type
_entity.pdbx_description
1 polymer ?
#
loop_
_entity_poly.entity_id
_entity_poly.type
_entity_poly.pdbx_seq_one_letter_code
_entity_poly.pdbx_strand_id
1 'polypeptide(L)' 'MDDPLNAFCKDTDAYLEGAADGPLSGLTFAAKDIFDVAGHVTGGGNPDWKATHQPA' A
#
# COMPACT_ATOMS: atom_id res chain seq x y z
N MET A 1 -8.46 2.22 9.96
CA MET A 1 -7.36 2.96 10.62
C MET A 1 -7.80 4.41 10.76
N ASP A 2 -7.59 5.03 11.92
CA ASP A 2 -7.79 6.47 12.04
C ASP A 2 -6.57 7.17 11.42
N ASP A 3 -6.79 8.01 10.40
CA ASP A 3 -5.74 8.73 9.66
C ASP A 3 -6.02 10.25 9.67
N PRO A 4 -5.87 10.92 10.82
CA PRO A 4 -6.18 12.34 10.96
C PRO A 4 -5.23 13.23 10.15
N LEU A 5 -4.08 12.70 9.73
CA LEU A 5 -3.06 13.43 8.99
C LEU A 5 -3.16 13.24 7.47
N ASN A 6 -4.04 12.36 6.99
CA ASN A 6 -4.09 11.95 5.59
C ASN A 6 -2.75 11.41 5.09
N ALA A 7 -2.08 10.60 5.92
CA ALA A 7 -0.79 10.01 5.61
C ALA A 7 -0.89 8.86 4.60
N PHE A 8 -2.06 8.23 4.48
CA PHE A 8 -2.29 7.09 3.58
C PHE A 8 -2.92 7.54 2.27
N CYS A 9 -2.48 6.93 1.16
CA CYS A 9 -3.14 7.09 -0.13
C CYS A 9 -4.59 6.57 -0.02
N LYS A 10 -5.57 7.40 -0.39
CA LYS A 10 -7.01 7.07 -0.30
C LYS A 10 -7.52 6.29 -1.50
N ASP A 11 -6.69 6.15 -2.51
CA ASP A 11 -6.98 5.59 -3.82
C ASP A 11 -6.23 4.26 -4.04
N THR A 12 -5.63 3.68 -3.00
CA THR A 12 -5.00 2.35 -3.04
C THR A 12 -5.80 1.33 -2.23
N ASP A 13 -5.88 0.11 -2.73
CA ASP A 13 -6.51 -1.04 -2.06
C ASP A 13 -5.49 -1.99 -1.42
N ALA A 14 -4.21 -1.60 -1.35
CA ALA A 14 -3.10 -2.43 -0.83
C ALA A 14 -3.08 -2.52 0.71
N TYR A 15 -4.19 -2.98 1.30
CA TYR A 15 -4.32 -3.32 2.71
C TYR A 15 -4.33 -4.84 2.85
N LEU A 16 -3.24 -5.40 3.37
CA LEU A 16 -2.99 -6.84 3.39
C LEU A 16 -2.86 -7.35 4.83
N GLU A 17 -3.43 -8.53 5.07
CA GLU A 17 -3.21 -9.25 6.33
C GLU A 17 -1.77 -9.78 6.39
N GLY A 18 -1.16 -9.62 7.56
CA GLY A 18 0.18 -10.15 7.83
C GLY A 18 0.18 -11.68 7.98
N ALA A 19 1.37 -12.27 7.91
CA ALA A 19 1.53 -13.69 8.24
C ALA A 19 1.19 -13.95 9.72
N ALA A 20 0.51 -15.08 9.99
CA ALA A 20 0.10 -15.45 11.35
C ALA A 20 1.29 -15.74 12.28
N ASP A 21 2.43 -16.18 11.74
CA ASP A 21 3.60 -16.61 12.51
C ASP A 21 4.89 -16.01 11.95
N GLY A 22 5.95 -16.02 12.78
CA GLY A 22 7.30 -15.53 12.44
C GLY A 22 7.74 -14.34 13.29
N PRO A 23 8.99 -13.86 13.09
CA PRO A 23 9.59 -12.83 13.95
C PRO A 23 8.91 -11.46 13.89
N LEU A 24 8.03 -11.22 12.90
CA LEU A 24 7.27 -9.99 12.74
C LEU A 24 5.76 -10.19 12.95
N SER A 25 5.30 -11.39 13.35
CA SER A 25 3.88 -11.64 13.61
C SER A 25 3.33 -10.69 14.67
N GLY A 26 2.10 -10.21 14.45
CA GLY A 26 1.43 -9.24 15.31
C GLY A 26 1.91 -7.78 15.15
N LEU A 27 2.92 -7.52 14.32
CA LEU A 27 3.34 -6.17 13.98
C LEU A 27 2.66 -5.68 12.70
N THR A 28 2.40 -4.38 12.65
CA THR A 28 1.87 -3.69 11.47
C THR A 28 2.89 -2.68 10.96
N PHE A 29 2.98 -2.51 9.65
CA PHE A 29 3.80 -1.47 9.04
C PHE A 29 3.05 -0.81 7.87
N ALA A 30 3.51 0.37 7.49
CA ALA A 30 3.08 1.05 6.27
C ALA A 30 4.28 1.14 5.31
N ALA A 31 4.01 0.92 4.02
CA ALA A 31 4.99 1.15 2.96
C ALA A 31 4.66 2.48 2.25
N LYS A 32 5.69 3.15 1.75
CA LYS A 32 5.49 4.28 0.84
C LYS A 32 4.93 3.76 -0.49
N ASP A 33 4.01 4.48 -1.10
CA ASP A 33 3.38 4.15 -2.40
C ASP A 33 4.33 4.38 -3.61
N ILE A 34 5.55 3.87 -3.48
CA ILE A 34 6.58 3.78 -4.52
C ILE A 34 7.18 2.36 -4.60
N PHE A 35 6.75 1.48 -3.70
CA PHE A 35 7.10 0.06 -3.71
C PHE A 35 5.98 -0.71 -4.38
N ASP A 36 6.34 -1.62 -5.27
CA ASP A 36 5.38 -2.52 -5.89
C ASP A 36 4.84 -3.52 -4.88
N VAL A 37 3.52 -3.71 -4.93
CA VAL A 37 2.80 -4.72 -4.17
C VAL A 37 2.07 -5.59 -5.20
N ALA A 38 2.38 -6.89 -5.22
CA ALA A 38 1.84 -7.83 -6.20
C ALA A 38 0.31 -7.77 -6.25
N GLY A 39 -0.26 -7.66 -7.45
CA GLY A 39 -1.70 -7.54 -7.67
C GLY A 39 -2.28 -6.14 -7.47
N HIS A 40 -1.47 -5.13 -7.11
CA HIS A 40 -1.90 -3.75 -6.94
C HIS A 40 -1.14 -2.78 -7.85
N VAL A 41 -1.80 -1.69 -8.24
CA VAL A 41 -1.16 -0.59 -8.97
C VAL A 41 -0.46 0.34 -7.98
N THR A 42 0.86 0.48 -8.13
CA THR A 42 1.66 1.49 -7.40
C THR A 42 1.29 2.88 -7.89
N GLY A 43 0.84 3.76 -7.00
CA GLY A 43 0.36 5.09 -7.39
C GLY A 43 1.46 6.12 -7.63
N GLY A 44 2.61 6.00 -6.94
CA GLY A 44 3.76 6.89 -7.12
C GLY A 44 3.49 8.36 -6.74
N GLY A 45 2.37 8.65 -6.08
CA GLY A 45 1.89 10.02 -5.86
C GLY A 45 1.57 10.77 -7.15
N ASN A 46 1.34 10.08 -8.27
CA ASN A 46 1.09 10.66 -9.58
C ASN A 46 -0.18 10.07 -10.22
N PRO A 47 -1.25 10.88 -10.42
CA PRO A 47 -2.49 10.40 -11.02
C PRO A 47 -2.34 9.81 -12.43
N ASP A 48 -1.49 10.40 -13.28
CA ASP A 48 -1.28 9.94 -14.66
C ASP A 48 -0.54 8.60 -14.68
N TRP A 49 0.44 8.44 -13.79
CA TRP A 49 1.13 7.17 -13.59
C TRP A 49 0.13 6.08 -13.21
N LYS A 50 -0.65 6.33 -12.16
CA LYS A 50 -1.64 5.38 -11.65
C LYS A 50 -2.69 4.99 -12.69
N ALA A 51 -3.14 5.93 -13.51
CA ALA A 51 -4.14 5.68 -14.55
C ALA A 51 -3.63 4.82 -15.72
N THR A 52 -2.31 4.76 -15.92
CA THR A 52 -1.70 4.15 -17.10
C THR A 52 -0.93 2.87 -16.81
N HIS A 53 -0.57 2.62 -15.55
CA HIS A 53 0.23 1.46 -15.16
C HIS A 53 -0.64 0.28 -14.71
N GLN A 54 -0.20 -0.92 -15.07
CA GLN A 54 -0.86 -2.16 -14.67
C GLN A 54 -0.43 -2.55 -13.25
N PRO A 55 -1.23 -3.39 -12.56
CA PRO A 55 -0.80 -3.99 -11.31
C PRO A 55 0.52 -4.74 -11.44
N ALA A 56 1.32 -4.73 -10.38
CA ALA A 56 2.58 -5.47 -10.30
C ALA A 56 2.39 -6.99 -10.28
#